data_AF-A0AAT9ICU1-F1
#
_entry.id   AF-A0AAT9ICU1-F1
#
_cell.length_a   1.000
_cell.length_b   1.000
_cell.length_c   1.000
_cell.angle_alpha   90.00
_cell.angle_beta   90.00
_cell.angle_gamma   90.00
#
_symmetry.space_group_name_H-M   'P 1'
#
loop_
_entity.id
_entity.type
_entity.pdbx_description
1 polymer ?
#
loop_
_entity_poly.entity_id
_entity_poly.type
_entity_poly.pdbx_seq_one_letter_code
_entity_poly.pdbx_strand_id
1 'polypeptide(L)'
;MTAYNNDDVIRYVEEEMLPEERQRFEAALKADAELAAAVAAFRTLKDTLVRRLPPDAEADLLQEELQRRRDTYFKHPPKVISMRKYLVGFAAAAAILIAAVVVFRHNGEMDYMAIYGNIEMQASVERGDNKDSLLRSAALFFNERAYTKVIPLLNEYLEQDSSSQMAHFYRGVAQLRGGSVEAGLAELETVYAGASLFKYDAAFYTALYYAQQHNKKEARTWLDKIPADAAIAAKAAALEKELR
;
A
#
# COMPACT_ATOMS: atom_id res chain seq x y z
N MET A 1 -48.69 -11.47 28.07
CA MET A 1 -47.53 -10.62 28.39
C MET A 1 -47.94 -9.21 28.02
N THR A 2 -48.19 -8.36 29.01
CA THR A 2 -48.52 -6.95 28.78
C THR A 2 -47.33 -6.29 28.06
N ALA A 3 -47.60 -5.60 26.95
CA ALA A 3 -46.56 -5.00 26.12
C ALA A 3 -45.87 -3.79 26.80
N TYR A 4 -46.47 -3.28 27.88
CA TYR A 4 -46.04 -2.10 28.61
C TYR A 4 -45.89 -2.42 30.09
N ASN A 5 -44.88 -1.83 30.72
CA ASN A 5 -44.59 -2.00 32.14
C ASN A 5 -44.92 -0.73 32.95
N ASN A 6 -44.61 -0.74 34.25
CA ASN A 6 -44.88 0.40 35.12
C ASN A 6 -44.06 1.65 34.74
N ASP A 7 -42.85 1.49 34.22
CA ASP A 7 -42.03 2.62 33.79
C ASP A 7 -42.66 3.32 32.58
N ASP A 8 -43.27 2.56 31.66
CA ASP A 8 -44.03 3.13 30.54
C ASP A 8 -45.25 3.92 31.03
N VAL A 9 -45.96 3.41 32.04
CA VAL A 9 -47.08 4.14 32.68
C VAL A 9 -46.60 5.47 33.28
N ILE A 10 -45.47 5.47 33.98
CA ILE A 10 -44.87 6.67 34.58
C ILE A 10 -44.51 7.66 33.48
N ARG A 11 -43.72 7.23 32.48
CA ARG A 11 -43.29 8.09 31.37
C ARG A 11 -44.46 8.68 30.60
N TYR A 12 -45.54 7.94 30.41
CA TYR A 12 -46.75 8.46 29.77
C TYR A 12 -47.42 9.56 30.61
N VAL A 13 -47.58 9.34 31.92
CA VAL A 13 -48.23 10.30 32.83
C VAL A 13 -47.36 11.54 33.12
N GLU A 14 -46.04 11.40 33.06
CA GLU A 14 -45.07 12.51 33.16
C GLU A 14 -44.81 13.23 31.81
N GLU A 15 -45.48 12.82 30.74
CA GLU A 15 -45.31 13.38 29.38
C GLU A 15 -43.89 13.23 28.79
N GLU A 16 -43.15 12.20 29.23
CA GLU A 16 -41.77 11.89 28.80
C GLU A 16 -41.69 10.92 27.61
N MET A 17 -42.83 10.54 27.03
CA MET A 17 -42.88 9.72 25.82
C MET A 17 -42.71 10.55 24.55
N LEU A 18 -41.97 10.02 23.58
CA LEU A 18 -41.87 10.63 22.26
C LEU A 18 -43.23 10.63 21.55
N PRO A 19 -43.50 11.58 20.63
CA PRO A 19 -44.83 11.70 19.99
C PRO A 19 -45.34 10.41 19.34
N GLU A 20 -44.47 9.68 18.65
CA GLU A 20 -44.80 8.41 18.00
C GLU A 20 -45.05 7.26 19.00
N GLU A 21 -44.27 7.24 20.08
CA GLU A 21 -44.40 6.27 21.17
C GLU A 21 -45.70 6.49 21.94
N ARG A 22 -46.01 7.75 22.26
CA ARG A 22 -47.25 8.18 22.92
C ARG A 22 -48.48 7.78 22.12
N GLN A 23 -48.47 7.98 20.80
CA GLN A 23 -49.61 7.61 19.95
C GLN A 23 -49.90 6.10 20.00
N ARG A 24 -48.85 5.26 20.03
CA ARG A 24 -49.01 3.81 20.17
C ARG A 24 -49.50 3.42 21.56
N PHE A 25 -48.98 4.07 22.60
CA PHE A 25 -49.41 3.88 23.98
C PHE A 25 -50.90 4.23 24.16
N GLU A 26 -51.35 5.35 23.58
CA GLU A 26 -52.75 5.77 23.60
C GLU A 26 -53.68 4.83 22.84
N ALA A 27 -53.20 4.21 21.76
CA ALA A 27 -53.93 3.16 21.06
C ALA A 27 -54.07 1.90 21.94
N ALA A 28 -53.00 1.51 22.63
CA ALA A 28 -53.00 0.37 23.55
C ALA A 28 -53.92 0.59 24.77
N LEU A 29 -53.97 1.81 25.31
CA LEU A 29 -54.87 2.18 26.41
C LEU A 29 -56.35 1.96 26.09
N LYS A 30 -56.75 2.07 24.82
CA LYS A 30 -58.15 1.82 24.40
C LYS A 30 -58.50 0.33 24.35
N ALA A 31 -57.50 -0.52 24.19
CA ALA A 31 -57.66 -1.96 24.02
C ALA A 31 -57.38 -2.75 25.31
N ASP A 32 -56.54 -2.22 26.20
CA ASP A 32 -56.08 -2.88 27.41
C ASP A 32 -56.63 -2.18 28.67
N ALA A 33 -57.60 -2.83 29.31
CA ALA A 33 -58.25 -2.33 30.52
C ALA A 33 -57.32 -2.36 31.75
N GLU A 34 -56.35 -3.27 31.80
CA GLU A 34 -55.38 -3.37 32.91
C GLU A 34 -54.39 -2.20 32.83
N LEU A 35 -53.91 -1.88 31.63
CA LEU A 35 -53.07 -0.71 31.38
C LEU A 35 -53.81 0.61 31.70
N ALA A 36 -55.08 0.72 31.31
CA ALA A 36 -55.90 1.89 31.63
C ALA A 36 -56.09 2.07 33.15
N ALA A 37 -56.30 0.97 33.88
CA ALA A 37 -56.40 1.00 35.34
C ALA A 37 -55.07 1.41 36.00
N ALA A 38 -53.94 0.92 35.50
CA ALA A 38 -52.61 1.29 36.00
C ALA A 38 -52.33 2.80 35.82
N VAL A 39 -52.64 3.35 34.65
CA VAL A 39 -52.53 4.81 34.39
C VAL A 39 -53.42 5.61 35.32
N ALA A 40 -54.67 5.19 35.54
CA ALA A 40 -55.60 5.88 36.43
C ALA A 40 -55.13 5.84 37.90
N ALA A 41 -54.61 4.70 38.35
CA ALA A 41 -54.05 4.55 39.69
C ALA A 41 -52.83 5.46 39.91
N PHE A 42 -51.91 5.51 38.94
CA PHE A 42 -50.73 6.36 39.03
C PHE A 42 -51.07 7.86 39.01
N ARG A 43 -52.00 8.30 38.15
CA ARG A 43 -52.51 9.69 38.16
C ARG A 43 -53.10 10.06 39.52
N THR A 44 -53.91 9.17 40.09
CA THR A 44 -54.53 9.39 41.40
C THR A 44 -53.48 9.51 42.52
N LEU A 45 -52.46 8.64 42.50
CA LEU A 45 -51.35 8.68 43.45
C LEU A 45 -50.58 10.00 43.32
N LYS A 46 -50.21 10.39 42.10
CA LYS A 46 -49.53 11.65 41.80
C LYS A 46 -50.31 12.85 42.31
N ASP A 47 -51.59 12.96 41.97
CA ASP A 47 -52.45 14.06 42.43
C ASP A 47 -52.55 14.12 43.96
N THR A 48 -52.61 12.96 44.62
CA THR A 48 -52.66 12.88 46.08
C THR A 48 -51.36 13.35 46.71
N LEU A 49 -50.21 12.98 46.13
CA LEU A 49 -48.89 13.41 46.59
C LEU A 49 -48.73 14.92 46.39
N VAL A 50 -49.03 15.46 45.20
CA VAL A 50 -48.94 16.90 44.91
C VAL A 50 -49.81 17.73 45.88
N ARG A 51 -50.98 17.24 46.28
CA ARG A 51 -51.85 17.95 47.25
C ARG A 51 -51.35 17.88 48.70
N ARG A 52 -50.62 16.83 49.07
CA ARG A 52 -50.18 16.58 50.45
C ARG A 52 -48.78 17.07 50.74
N LEU A 53 -47.93 17.15 49.73
CA LEU A 53 -46.62 17.78 49.87
C LEU A 53 -46.79 19.32 49.76
N PRO A 54 -46.17 20.10 50.66
CA PRO A 54 -46.14 21.55 50.49
C PRO A 54 -45.43 21.90 49.17
N PRO A 55 -45.78 23.02 48.52
CA PRO A 55 -45.03 23.52 47.37
C PRO A 55 -43.56 23.68 47.79
N ASP A 56 -42.66 23.01 47.07
CA ASP A 56 -41.24 23.06 47.35
C ASP A 56 -40.68 24.38 46.82
N ALA A 57 -40.60 25.37 47.70
CA ALA A 57 -40.06 26.69 47.36
C ALA A 57 -38.62 26.62 46.83
N GLU A 58 -37.85 25.59 47.15
CA GLU A 58 -36.50 25.39 46.61
C GLU A 58 -36.53 24.87 45.16
N ALA A 59 -37.53 24.06 44.81
CA ALA A 59 -37.73 23.58 43.45
C ALA A 59 -38.13 24.70 42.49
N ASP A 60 -39.00 25.62 42.92
CA ASP A 60 -39.41 26.79 42.11
C ASP A 60 -38.21 27.72 41.86
N LEU A 61 -37.40 27.99 42.90
CA LEU A 61 -36.17 28.78 42.78
C LEU A 61 -35.14 28.12 41.86
N LEU A 62 -35.01 26.79 41.94
CA LEU A 62 -34.13 26.02 41.06
C LEU A 62 -34.61 26.09 39.61
N GLN A 63 -35.91 25.96 39.37
CA GLN A 63 -36.49 26.05 38.03
C GLN A 63 -36.28 27.45 37.42
N GLU A 64 -36.48 28.52 38.20
CA GLU A 64 -36.18 29.89 37.75
C GLU A 64 -34.69 30.08 37.42
N GLU A 65 -33.79 29.58 38.27
CA GLU A 65 -32.35 29.67 38.03
C GLU A 65 -31.91 28.89 36.77
N LEU A 66 -32.48 27.70 36.56
CA LEU A 66 -32.23 26.90 35.35
C LEU A 66 -32.78 27.57 34.10
N GLN A 67 -33.98 28.15 34.15
CA GLN A 67 -34.55 28.91 33.03
C GLN A 67 -33.72 30.15 32.71
N ARG A 68 -33.24 30.88 33.73
CA ARG A 68 -32.35 32.04 33.54
C ARG A 68 -31.04 31.66 32.86
N ARG A 69 -30.44 30.53 33.25
CA ARG A 69 -29.19 30.04 32.66
C ARG A 69 -29.36 29.36 31.31
N ARG A 70 -30.56 28.86 30.98
CA ARG A 70 -30.84 28.20 29.70
C ARG A 70 -30.43 29.06 28.50
N ASP A 71 -30.72 30.35 28.57
CA ASP A 71 -30.40 31.30 27.50
C ASP A 71 -28.89 31.52 27.30
N THR A 72 -28.07 31.29 28.33
CA THR A 72 -26.62 31.41 28.25
C THR A 72 -25.96 30.21 27.57
N TYR A 73 -26.53 29.00 27.71
CA TYR A 73 -25.91 27.76 27.24
C TYR A 73 -26.59 27.14 26.01
N PHE A 74 -27.85 27.45 25.74
CA PHE A 74 -28.63 26.77 24.69
C PHE A 74 -29.06 27.67 23.51
N LYS A 75 -28.65 28.95 23.47
CA LYS A 75 -29.05 29.90 22.41
C LYS A 75 -28.33 29.74 21.06
N HIS A 76 -27.37 28.84 20.93
CA HIS A 76 -26.62 28.68 19.69
C HIS A 76 -26.82 27.26 19.15
N PRO A 77 -27.76 27.04 18.21
CA PRO A 77 -27.73 25.79 17.47
C PRO A 77 -26.34 25.66 16.84
N PRO A 78 -25.62 24.54 17.03
CA PRO A 78 -24.30 24.38 16.47
C PRO A 78 -24.38 24.64 14.97
N LYS A 79 -23.48 25.48 14.44
CA LYS A 79 -23.44 25.80 13.01
C LYS A 79 -23.17 24.50 12.25
N VAL A 80 -24.21 23.89 11.70
CA VAL A 80 -24.11 22.63 10.95
C VAL A 80 -23.45 22.96 9.61
N ILE A 81 -22.13 22.87 9.57
CA ILE A 81 -21.38 23.06 8.33
C ILE A 81 -21.52 21.77 7.53
N SER A 82 -22.15 21.85 6.35
CA SER A 82 -22.26 20.71 5.45
C SER A 82 -20.87 20.26 4.99
N MET A 83 -20.35 19.19 5.60
CA MET A 83 -19.10 18.55 5.19
C MET A 83 -19.20 17.87 3.82
N ARG A 84 -20.39 17.80 3.23
CA ARG A 84 -20.62 17.12 1.94
C ARG A 84 -19.74 17.69 0.82
N LYS A 85 -19.51 19.01 0.80
CA LYS A 85 -18.62 19.65 -0.20
C LYS A 85 -17.14 19.29 0.01
N TYR A 86 -16.71 19.18 1.27
CA TYR A 86 -15.34 18.79 1.61
C TYR A 86 -15.09 17.29 1.41
N LEU A 87 -16.09 16.44 1.70
CA LEU A 87 -16.03 15.01 1.46
C LEU A 87 -15.94 14.68 -0.03
N VAL A 88 -16.68 15.38 -0.89
CA VAL A 88 -16.57 15.22 -2.35
C VAL A 88 -15.19 15.65 -2.84
N GLY A 89 -14.64 16.76 -2.33
CA GLY A 89 -13.29 17.20 -2.67
C GLY A 89 -12.21 16.22 -2.21
N PHE A 90 -12.32 15.70 -0.98
CA PHE A 90 -11.38 14.73 -0.42
C PHE A 90 -11.47 13.38 -1.14
N ALA A 91 -12.67 12.90 -1.45
CA ALA A 91 -12.88 11.68 -2.21
C ALA A 91 -12.32 11.78 -3.64
N ALA A 92 -12.48 12.92 -4.30
CA ALA A 92 -11.88 13.17 -5.61
C ALA A 92 -10.36 13.19 -5.55
N ALA A 93 -9.77 13.86 -4.56
CA ALA A 93 -8.31 13.87 -4.37
C ALA A 93 -7.75 12.48 -4.04
N ALA A 94 -8.44 11.71 -3.18
CA ALA A 94 -8.07 10.33 -2.88
C ALA A 94 -8.21 9.42 -4.11
N ALA A 95 -9.27 9.56 -4.91
CA ALA A 95 -9.45 8.82 -6.15
C ALA A 95 -8.36 9.17 -7.18
N ILE A 96 -7.96 10.44 -7.29
CA ILE A 96 -6.85 10.87 -8.15
C ILE A 96 -5.52 10.30 -7.66
N LEU A 97 -5.26 10.31 -6.35
CA LEU A 97 -4.06 9.69 -5.77
C LEU A 97 -4.03 8.18 -5.98
N ILE A 98 -5.16 7.50 -5.77
CA ILE A 98 -5.29 6.06 -6.01
C ILE A 98 -5.10 5.77 -7.50
N ALA A 99 -5.73 6.54 -8.39
CA ALA A 99 -5.55 6.39 -9.83
C ALA A 99 -4.10 6.66 -10.24
N ALA A 100 -3.43 7.66 -9.67
CA ALA A 100 -2.02 7.92 -9.92
C ALA A 100 -1.16 6.73 -9.45
N VAL A 101 -1.36 6.24 -8.23
CA VAL A 101 -0.63 5.06 -7.71
C VAL A 101 -0.91 3.81 -8.56
N VAL A 102 -2.15 3.59 -8.98
CA VAL A 102 -2.51 2.46 -9.84
C VAL A 102 -1.89 2.61 -11.23
N VAL A 103 -1.89 3.79 -11.84
CA VAL A 103 -1.23 4.04 -13.14
C VAL A 103 0.29 3.89 -13.01
N PHE A 104 0.93 4.42 -11.96
CA PHE A 104 2.36 4.24 -11.71
C PHE A 104 2.75 2.78 -11.41
N ARG A 105 1.86 1.98 -10.80
CA ARG A 105 2.10 0.55 -10.53
C ARG A 105 1.69 -0.38 -11.68
N HIS A 106 0.73 0.03 -12.51
CA HIS A 106 0.25 -0.72 -13.67
C HIS A 106 1.07 -0.42 -14.93
N ASN A 107 1.77 0.72 -14.98
CA ASN A 107 2.97 0.91 -15.81
C ASN A 107 4.16 0.14 -15.24
N GLY A 108 3.93 -1.10 -14.77
CA GLY A 108 4.99 -2.04 -14.45
C GLY A 108 5.67 -2.43 -15.76
N GLU A 109 6.55 -1.56 -16.24
CA GLU A 109 7.48 -1.89 -17.30
C GLU A 109 8.14 -3.21 -16.91
N MET A 110 8.08 -4.20 -17.80
CA MET A 110 8.72 -5.47 -17.54
C MET A 110 10.19 -5.21 -17.26
N ASP A 111 10.64 -5.54 -16.06
CA ASP A 111 12.06 -5.47 -15.69
C ASP A 111 12.75 -6.66 -16.36
N TYR A 112 13.09 -6.47 -17.64
CA TYR A 112 13.76 -7.48 -18.45
C TYR A 112 15.05 -7.94 -17.78
N MET A 113 15.75 -7.02 -17.10
CA MET A 113 17.00 -7.31 -16.41
C MET A 113 16.80 -8.22 -15.18
N ALA A 114 15.68 -8.10 -14.48
CA ALA A 114 15.30 -8.98 -13.38
C ALA A 114 14.73 -10.33 -13.85
N ILE A 115 13.97 -10.35 -14.95
CA ILE A 115 13.33 -11.57 -15.48
C ILE A 115 14.37 -12.47 -16.16
N TYR A 116 15.18 -11.90 -17.04
CA TYR A 116 16.03 -12.66 -17.96
C TYR A 116 17.53 -12.60 -17.60
N GLY A 117 17.95 -11.57 -16.85
CA GLY A 117 19.35 -11.30 -16.54
C GLY A 117 19.92 -12.05 -15.33
N ASN A 118 19.25 -13.09 -14.82
CA ASN A 118 19.74 -13.87 -13.69
C ASN A 118 20.96 -14.71 -14.12
N ILE A 119 22.10 -14.43 -13.47
CA ILE A 119 23.38 -15.12 -13.61
C ILE A 119 24.08 -15.13 -12.26
N GLU A 120 24.80 -16.21 -11.99
CA GLU A 120 25.68 -16.32 -10.84
C GLU A 120 27.12 -16.40 -11.32
N MET A 121 27.99 -15.70 -10.62
CA MET A 121 29.43 -15.82 -10.83
C MET A 121 29.92 -17.10 -10.15
N GLN A 122 30.54 -17.97 -10.94
CA GLN A 122 31.22 -19.16 -10.45
C GLN A 122 32.72 -18.88 -10.34
N ALA A 123 33.27 -18.98 -9.13
CA ALA A 123 34.70 -18.93 -8.91
C ALA A 123 35.26 -20.36 -8.93
N SER A 124 36.05 -20.69 -9.96
CA SER A 124 36.76 -21.98 -10.01
C SER A 124 37.87 -21.97 -8.96
N VAL A 125 37.94 -23.02 -8.14
CA VAL A 125 38.86 -23.12 -7.01
C VAL A 125 40.04 -24.01 -7.40
N GLU A 126 41.09 -23.41 -7.97
CA GLU A 126 42.37 -24.08 -8.17
C GLU A 126 43.35 -23.71 -7.05
N ARG A 127 43.05 -24.22 -5.85
CA ARG A 127 43.92 -24.32 -4.66
C ARG A 127 45.06 -23.28 -4.55
N GLY A 128 44.75 -22.10 -4.02
CA GLY A 128 45.54 -21.51 -2.92
C GLY A 128 46.35 -20.24 -3.21
N ASP A 129 46.01 -19.48 -4.25
CA ASP A 129 46.65 -18.19 -4.56
C ASP A 129 45.76 -16.99 -4.18
N ASN A 130 46.35 -15.80 -3.98
CA ASN A 130 45.61 -14.56 -3.69
C ASN A 130 44.58 -14.23 -4.79
N LYS A 131 44.83 -14.62 -6.04
CA LYS A 131 43.88 -14.52 -7.16
C LYS A 131 42.57 -15.27 -6.90
N ASP A 132 42.65 -16.46 -6.30
CA ASP A 132 41.45 -17.21 -5.91
C ASP A 132 40.64 -16.47 -4.85
N SER A 133 41.31 -15.72 -3.96
CA SER A 133 40.63 -14.96 -2.90
C SER A 133 39.84 -13.77 -3.45
N LEU A 134 40.36 -13.07 -4.47
CA LEU A 134 39.66 -11.97 -5.16
C LEU A 134 38.44 -12.48 -5.92
N LEU A 135 38.59 -13.56 -6.71
CA LEU A 135 37.47 -14.12 -7.48
C LEU A 135 36.38 -14.70 -6.58
N ARG A 136 36.73 -15.34 -5.46
CA ARG A 136 35.74 -15.82 -4.49
C ARG A 136 34.97 -14.67 -3.85
N SER A 137 35.67 -13.60 -3.46
CA SER A 137 35.02 -12.43 -2.85
C SER A 137 34.14 -11.70 -3.87
N ALA A 138 34.60 -11.57 -5.11
CA ALA A 138 33.82 -11.01 -6.21
C ALA A 138 32.58 -11.84 -6.48
N ALA A 139 32.70 -13.17 -6.53
CA ALA A 139 31.56 -14.07 -6.74
C ALA A 139 30.52 -13.96 -5.62
N LEU A 140 30.95 -13.92 -4.36
CA LEU A 140 30.05 -13.72 -3.22
C LEU A 140 29.24 -12.43 -3.37
N PHE A 141 29.92 -11.29 -3.55
CA PHE A 141 29.24 -10.01 -3.67
C PHE A 141 28.40 -9.90 -4.95
N PHE A 142 28.83 -10.52 -6.04
CA PHE A 142 28.08 -10.52 -7.29
C PHE A 142 26.75 -11.27 -7.13
N ASN A 143 26.78 -12.44 -6.50
CA ASN A 143 25.60 -13.27 -6.27
C ASN A 143 24.66 -12.63 -5.22
N GLU A 144 25.21 -11.87 -4.27
CA GLU A 144 24.45 -10.99 -3.35
C GLU A 144 23.96 -9.68 -4.01
N ARG A 145 24.23 -9.47 -5.31
CA ARG A 145 23.89 -8.27 -6.08
C ARG A 145 24.52 -6.98 -5.55
N ALA A 146 25.59 -7.09 -4.75
CA ALA A 146 26.37 -5.97 -4.23
C ALA A 146 27.42 -5.49 -5.26
N TYR A 147 26.96 -5.08 -6.45
CA TYR A 147 27.82 -4.82 -7.61
C TYR A 147 28.90 -3.75 -7.38
N THR A 148 28.62 -2.74 -6.55
CA THR A 148 29.59 -1.70 -6.18
C THR A 148 30.81 -2.24 -5.42
N LYS A 149 30.66 -3.38 -4.73
CA LYS A 149 31.77 -4.10 -4.07
C LYS A 149 32.51 -5.04 -5.02
N VAL A 150 31.85 -5.53 -6.06
CA VAL A 150 32.45 -6.43 -7.07
C VAL A 150 33.47 -5.68 -7.93
N ILE A 151 33.12 -4.48 -8.38
CA ILE A 151 33.93 -3.69 -9.32
C ILE A 151 35.38 -3.51 -8.83
N PRO A 152 35.68 -3.04 -7.60
CA PRO A 152 37.07 -2.88 -7.16
C PRO A 152 37.82 -4.22 -7.07
N LEU A 153 37.17 -5.30 -6.68
CA LEU A 153 37.80 -6.63 -6.61
C LEU A 153 38.19 -7.15 -8.00
N LEU A 154 37.33 -6.95 -8.99
CA LEU A 154 37.62 -7.34 -10.37
C LEU A 154 38.63 -6.41 -11.04
N ASN A 155 38.69 -5.13 -10.65
CA ASN A 155 39.77 -4.23 -11.07
C ASN A 155 41.13 -4.75 -10.60
N GLU A 156 41.26 -5.06 -9.31
CA GLU A 156 42.50 -5.61 -8.75
C GLU A 156 42.88 -6.95 -9.39
N TYR A 157 41.90 -7.82 -9.65
CA TYR A 157 42.15 -9.08 -10.35
C TYR A 157 42.68 -8.83 -11.78
N LEU A 158 42.06 -7.91 -12.53
CA LEU A 158 42.43 -7.61 -13.91
C LEU A 158 43.75 -6.86 -14.05
N GLU A 159 44.26 -6.22 -12.99
CA GLU A 159 45.65 -5.73 -12.94
C GLU A 159 46.67 -6.90 -12.97
N GLN A 160 46.28 -8.06 -12.45
CA GLN A 160 47.14 -9.25 -12.36
C GLN A 160 46.94 -10.24 -13.52
N ASP A 161 45.75 -10.24 -14.12
CA ASP A 161 45.39 -11.04 -15.28
C ASP A 161 44.40 -10.28 -16.17
N SER A 162 44.94 -9.36 -16.96
CA SER A 162 44.16 -8.53 -17.89
C SER A 162 43.55 -9.31 -19.05
N SER A 163 43.91 -10.59 -19.21
CA SER A 163 43.41 -11.44 -20.30
C SER A 163 42.10 -12.15 -19.93
N SER A 164 41.72 -12.15 -18.65
CA SER A 164 40.55 -12.89 -18.15
C SER A 164 39.24 -12.34 -18.70
N GLN A 165 38.74 -13.01 -19.73
CA GLN A 165 37.44 -12.73 -20.35
C GLN A 165 36.28 -12.89 -19.37
N MET A 166 36.42 -13.81 -18.40
CA MET A 166 35.45 -14.00 -17.33
C MET A 166 35.38 -12.76 -16.43
N ALA A 167 36.52 -12.27 -15.95
CA ALA A 167 36.57 -11.10 -15.08
C ALA A 167 36.06 -9.84 -15.80
N HIS A 168 36.43 -9.63 -17.07
CA HIS A 168 35.89 -8.54 -17.89
C HIS A 168 34.37 -8.64 -18.04
N PHE A 169 33.83 -9.83 -18.34
CA PHE A 169 32.39 -10.03 -18.46
C PHE A 169 31.64 -9.70 -17.16
N TYR A 170 32.03 -10.29 -16.04
CA TYR A 170 31.34 -10.05 -14.77
C TYR A 170 31.51 -8.60 -14.28
N ARG A 171 32.66 -7.97 -14.56
CA ARG A 171 32.86 -6.55 -14.28
C ARG A 171 31.92 -5.69 -15.13
N GLY A 172 31.79 -5.97 -16.42
CA GLY A 172 30.86 -5.28 -17.32
C GLY A 172 29.41 -5.39 -16.83
N VAL A 173 28.95 -6.59 -16.46
CA VAL A 173 27.61 -6.78 -15.88
C VAL A 173 27.45 -6.05 -14.54
N ALA A 174 28.47 -6.08 -13.67
CA ALA A 174 28.43 -5.39 -12.40
C ALA A 174 28.41 -3.86 -12.57
N GLN A 175 29.17 -3.30 -13.52
CA GLN A 175 29.14 -1.88 -13.87
C GLN A 175 27.77 -1.46 -14.41
N LEU A 176 27.22 -2.25 -15.34
CA LEU A 176 25.90 -2.04 -15.90
C LEU A 176 24.81 -1.99 -14.83
N ARG A 177 24.82 -2.95 -13.90
CA ARG A 177 23.85 -3.04 -12.79
C ARG A 177 24.16 -2.10 -11.62
N GLY A 178 25.41 -1.66 -11.49
CA GLY A 178 25.91 -0.79 -10.41
C GLY A 178 25.82 0.71 -10.74
N GLY A 179 25.35 1.07 -11.95
CA GLY A 179 25.13 2.46 -12.37
C GLY A 179 26.21 3.05 -13.26
N SER A 180 27.34 2.35 -13.46
CA SER A 180 28.40 2.75 -14.41
C SER A 180 28.11 2.22 -15.82
N VAL A 181 26.96 2.62 -16.36
CA VAL A 181 26.38 2.03 -17.58
C VAL A 181 27.30 2.14 -18.79
N GLU A 182 27.85 3.31 -19.09
CA GLU A 182 28.71 3.53 -20.26
C GLU A 182 29.95 2.62 -20.23
N ALA A 183 30.63 2.56 -19.07
CA ALA A 183 31.78 1.68 -18.88
C ALA A 183 31.40 0.20 -19.02
N GLY A 184 30.26 -0.19 -18.43
CA GLY A 184 29.77 -1.57 -18.50
C GLY A 184 29.45 -2.01 -19.93
N LEU A 185 28.80 -1.16 -20.72
CA LEU A 185 28.50 -1.46 -22.13
C LEU A 185 29.78 -1.56 -22.97
N ALA A 186 30.74 -0.65 -22.78
CA ALA A 186 32.01 -0.70 -23.50
C ALA A 186 32.83 -1.97 -23.17
N GLU A 187 32.82 -2.39 -21.91
CA GLU A 187 33.46 -3.64 -21.46
C GLU A 187 32.79 -4.86 -22.10
N LEU A 188 31.45 -4.94 -22.06
CA LEU A 188 30.70 -6.04 -22.67
C LEU A 188 30.88 -6.11 -24.19
N GLU A 189 30.97 -4.97 -24.87
CA GLU A 189 31.27 -4.92 -26.29
C GLU A 189 32.68 -5.46 -26.59
N THR A 190 33.65 -5.16 -25.73
CA THR A 190 35.02 -5.72 -25.81
C THR A 190 35.02 -7.24 -25.63
N VAL A 191 34.27 -7.75 -24.64
CA VAL A 191 34.10 -9.21 -24.43
C VAL A 191 33.43 -9.87 -25.64
N TYR A 192 32.43 -9.23 -26.23
CA TYR A 192 31.77 -9.73 -27.43
C TYR A 192 32.71 -9.77 -28.65
N ALA A 193 33.61 -8.79 -28.79
CA ALA A 193 34.60 -8.78 -29.87
C ALA A 193 35.64 -9.91 -29.73
N GLY A 194 35.82 -10.46 -28.53
CA GLY A 194 36.71 -11.58 -28.25
C GLY A 194 36.22 -12.94 -28.75
N ALA A 195 36.95 -13.99 -28.35
CA ALA A 195 36.68 -15.39 -28.68
C ALA A 195 36.53 -16.24 -27.41
N SER A 196 35.67 -15.81 -26.48
CA SER A 196 35.45 -16.50 -25.21
C SER A 196 34.05 -17.11 -25.11
N LEU A 197 33.88 -17.99 -24.14
CA LEU A 197 32.58 -18.57 -23.75
C LEU A 197 31.53 -17.47 -23.47
N PHE A 198 31.97 -16.31 -22.96
CA PHE A 198 31.13 -15.19 -22.54
C PHE A 198 30.76 -14.24 -23.68
N LYS A 199 31.24 -14.48 -24.89
CA LYS A 199 30.99 -13.61 -26.05
C LYS A 199 29.50 -13.33 -26.25
N TYR A 200 28.69 -14.38 -26.31
CA TYR A 200 27.27 -14.23 -26.58
C TYR A 200 26.46 -13.86 -25.34
N ASP A 201 26.94 -14.21 -24.13
CA ASP A 201 26.42 -13.65 -22.90
C ASP A 201 26.57 -12.13 -22.87
N ALA A 202 27.72 -11.59 -23.28
CA ALA A 202 27.94 -10.16 -23.33
C ALA A 202 26.98 -9.47 -24.31
N ALA A 203 26.77 -10.04 -25.50
CA ALA A 203 25.74 -9.56 -26.43
C ALA A 203 24.33 -9.59 -25.82
N PHE A 204 23.99 -10.65 -25.10
CA PHE A 204 22.69 -10.80 -24.45
C PHE A 204 22.46 -9.77 -23.33
N TYR A 205 23.46 -9.53 -22.47
CA TYR A 205 23.37 -8.52 -21.41
C TYR A 205 23.28 -7.10 -21.96
N THR A 206 23.95 -6.81 -23.07
CA THR A 206 23.78 -5.56 -23.80
C THR A 206 22.38 -5.42 -24.39
N ALA A 207 21.82 -6.49 -24.97
CA ALA A 207 20.45 -6.50 -25.45
C ALA A 207 19.43 -6.26 -24.33
N LEU A 208 19.62 -6.88 -23.16
CA LEU A 208 18.77 -6.68 -21.98
C LEU A 208 18.75 -5.23 -21.51
N TYR A 209 19.90 -4.56 -21.51
CA TYR A 209 19.97 -3.14 -21.20
C TYR A 209 19.10 -2.33 -22.17
N TYR A 210 19.28 -2.50 -23.48
CA TYR A 210 18.48 -1.75 -24.46
C TYR A 210 17.00 -2.08 -24.39
N ALA A 211 16.63 -3.34 -24.11
CA ALA A 211 15.26 -3.75 -23.88
C ALA A 211 14.65 -3.02 -22.66
N GLN A 212 15.41 -2.92 -21.56
CA GLN A 212 15.01 -2.17 -20.37
C GLN A 212 14.78 -0.68 -20.64
N GLN A 213 15.54 -0.10 -21.58
CA GLN A 213 15.39 1.29 -22.01
C GLN A 213 14.35 1.48 -23.12
N HIS A 214 13.50 0.49 -23.37
CA HIS A 214 12.50 0.48 -24.46
C HIS A 214 13.08 0.66 -25.86
N ASN A 215 14.40 0.50 -26.01
CA ASN A 215 15.07 0.58 -27.29
C ASN A 215 15.05 -0.80 -27.99
N LYS A 216 13.85 -1.18 -28.46
CA LYS A 216 13.59 -2.47 -29.11
C LYS A 216 14.50 -2.73 -30.31
N LYS A 217 14.83 -1.69 -31.07
CA LYS A 217 15.66 -1.79 -32.28
C LYS A 217 17.09 -2.19 -31.93
N GLU A 218 17.69 -1.52 -30.96
CA GLU A 218 19.06 -1.80 -30.53
C GLU A 218 19.12 -3.13 -29.80
N ALA A 219 18.12 -3.45 -28.97
CA ALA A 219 18.01 -4.76 -28.33
C ALA A 219 18.03 -5.90 -29.36
N ARG A 220 17.19 -5.81 -30.40
CA ARG A 220 17.18 -6.81 -31.50
C ARG A 220 18.50 -6.87 -32.25
N THR A 221 19.13 -5.72 -32.52
CA THR A 221 20.44 -5.67 -33.18
C THR A 221 21.50 -6.47 -32.41
N TRP A 222 21.42 -6.48 -31.07
CA TRP A 222 22.31 -7.29 -30.23
C TRP A 222 21.88 -8.75 -30.13
N LEU A 223 20.58 -9.05 -30.13
CA LEU A 223 20.06 -10.42 -30.15
C LEU A 223 20.42 -11.16 -31.45
N ASP A 224 20.36 -10.48 -32.60
CA ASP A 224 20.70 -11.05 -33.93
C ASP A 224 22.17 -11.49 -34.04
N LYS A 225 23.04 -10.99 -33.15
CA LYS A 225 24.45 -11.39 -33.06
C LYS A 225 24.64 -12.75 -32.38
N ILE A 226 23.60 -13.31 -31.76
CA ILE A 226 23.67 -14.55 -30.98
C ILE A 226 23.23 -15.72 -31.87
N PRO A 227 24.12 -16.67 -32.21
CA PRO A 227 23.76 -17.80 -33.05
C PRO A 227 22.89 -18.80 -32.28
N ALA A 228 22.08 -19.56 -33.02
CA ALA A 228 21.08 -20.46 -32.45
C ALA A 228 21.67 -21.63 -31.61
N ASP A 229 22.95 -21.94 -31.79
CA ASP A 229 23.70 -22.97 -31.06
C ASP A 229 24.43 -22.42 -29.82
N ALA A 230 24.41 -21.11 -29.57
CA ALA A 230 24.99 -20.53 -28.37
C ALA A 230 24.24 -20.97 -27.11
N ALA A 231 24.97 -21.17 -26.00
CA ALA A 231 24.36 -21.56 -24.72
C ALA A 231 23.25 -20.61 -24.23
N ILE A 232 23.38 -19.31 -24.54
CA ILE A 232 22.42 -18.26 -24.16
C ILE A 232 21.22 -18.14 -25.13
N ALA A 233 21.21 -18.86 -26.26
CA ALA A 233 20.25 -18.68 -27.35
C ALA A 233 18.79 -18.86 -26.91
N ALA A 234 18.52 -19.79 -25.99
CA ALA A 234 17.17 -19.99 -25.45
C ALA A 234 16.64 -18.76 -24.70
N LYS A 235 17.50 -18.09 -23.92
CA LYS A 235 17.14 -16.84 -23.22
C LYS A 235 17.00 -15.67 -24.21
N ALA A 236 17.88 -15.59 -25.21
CA ALA A 236 17.81 -14.59 -26.26
C ALA A 236 16.48 -14.67 -27.03
N ALA A 237 16.07 -15.88 -27.45
CA ALA A 237 14.81 -16.11 -28.14
C ALA A 237 13.58 -15.82 -27.26
N ALA A 238 13.67 -16.03 -25.95
CA ALA A 238 12.61 -15.65 -25.01
C ALA A 238 12.45 -14.12 -24.93
N LEU A 239 13.56 -13.39 -24.77
CA LEU A 239 13.55 -11.93 -24.79
C LEU A 239 13.01 -11.39 -26.13
N GLU A 240 13.45 -11.95 -27.26
CA GLU A 240 13.02 -11.51 -28.59
C GLU A 240 11.51 -11.60 -28.78
N LYS A 241 10.85 -12.62 -28.20
CA LYS A 241 9.39 -12.78 -28.24
C LYS A 241 8.66 -11.66 -27.50
N GLU A 242 9.18 -11.21 -26.36
CA GLU A 242 8.59 -10.11 -25.58
C GLU A 242 8.77 -8.75 -26.27
N LEU A 243 9.83 -8.62 -27.08
CA LEU A 243 10.09 -7.39 -27.84
C LEU A 243 9.23 -7.25 -29.10
N ARG A 244 8.31 -8.18 -29.37
CA ARG A 244 7.39 -8.13 -30.52
C ARG A 244 6.33 -7.05 -30.41
#